data_AF-A0A971S7U5-F1
#
_entry.id   AF-A0A971S7U5-F1
#
_cell.length_a   1.000
_cell.length_b   1.000
_cell.length_c   1.000
_cell.angle_alpha   90.00
_cell.angle_beta   90.00
_cell.angle_gamma   90.00
#
_symmetry.space_group_name_H-M   'P 1'
#
loop_
_entity.id
_entity.type
_entity.pdbx_description
1 polymer ?
#
loop_
_entity_poly.entity_id
_entity_poly.type
_entity_poly.pdbx_seq_one_letter_code
_entity_poly.pdbx_strand_id
1 'polypeptide(L)' 'LSTYVLVFTDIIREVSEIMAVGEFDSQIANGFGKKLVDNGFSADGILSRKKQVVPIVTMAISEAKKM' A
#
# COMPACT_ATOMS: atom_id res chain seq x y z
N LEU A 1 3.10 8.29 15.49
CA LEU A 1 2.82 7.19 14.55
C LEU A 1 3.07 7.67 13.14
N SER A 2 4.18 7.27 12.54
CA SER A 2 4.55 7.60 11.16
C SER A 2 4.58 6.35 10.31
N THR A 3 3.97 6.43 9.13
CA THR A 3 4.03 5.40 8.10
C THR A 3 4.34 6.09 6.79
N TYR A 4 5.30 5.53 6.06
CA TYR A 4 5.69 6.03 4.75
C TYR A 4 5.35 4.99 3.69
N VAL A 5 4.81 5.46 2.57
CA VAL A 5 4.43 4.62 1.44
C VAL A 5 5.08 5.19 0.19
N LEU A 6 5.97 4.40 -0.41
CA LEU A 6 6.52 4.65 -1.74
C LEU A 6 5.70 3.85 -2.76
N VAL A 7 5.30 4.49 -3.85
CA VAL A 7 4.60 3.84 -4.96
C VAL A 7 5.47 4.04 -6.19
N PHE A 8 6.05 2.95 -6.69
CA PHE A 8 6.88 2.93 -7.89
C PHE A 8 6.08 2.30 -9.03
N THR A 9 5.59 3.16 -9.92
CA THR A 9 4.66 2.75 -10.98
C THR A 9 5.37 2.56 -12.31
N ASP A 10 5.22 1.36 -12.87
CA ASP A 10 5.52 1.09 -14.27
C ASP A 10 4.28 1.42 -15.12
N ILE A 11 4.35 2.55 -15.82
CA ILE A 11 3.25 3.04 -16.66
C ILE A 11 3.07 2.25 -17.96
N ILE A 12 4.06 1.45 -18.37
CA ILE A 12 3.99 0.65 -19.59
C ILE A 12 3.32 -0.70 -19.31
N ARG A 13 3.63 -1.31 -18.16
CA ARG A 13 3.04 -2.58 -17.73
C ARG A 13 1.81 -2.43 -16.83
N GLU A 14 1.44 -1.19 -16.49
CA GLU A 14 0.32 -0.85 -15.61
C GLU A 14 0.38 -1.53 -14.24
N VAL A 15 1.57 -1.63 -13.66
CA VAL A 15 1.83 -2.25 -12.35
C VAL A 15 2.52 -1.26 -11.42
N SER A 16 2.22 -1.32 -10.13
CA SER A 16 2.97 -0.57 -9.11
C SER A 16 3.63 -1.51 -8.11
N GLU A 17 4.93 -1.31 -7.88
CA GLU A 17 5.61 -1.82 -6.69
C GLU A 17 5.38 -0.83 -5.54
N ILE A 18 4.81 -1.31 -4.45
CA ILE A 18 4.48 -0.49 -3.28
C ILE A 18 5.38 -0.92 -2.13
N MET A 19 6.10 0.04 -1.55
CA MET A 19 6.90 -0.17 -0.35
C MET A 19 6.26 0.59 0.81
N ALA A 20 5.97 -0.12 1.91
CA ALA A 20 5.39 0.46 3.10
C ALA A 20 6.29 0.19 4.31
N VAL A 21 6.59 1.23 5.09
CA VAL A 21 7.42 1.11 6.30
C VAL A 21 6.80 1.89 7.46
N GLY A 22 6.93 1.33 8.67
CA GLY A 22 6.43 1.90 9.91
C GLY A 22 5.27 1.09 10.49
N GLU A 23 4.54 1.67 11.44
CA GLU A 23 3.61 0.92 12.30
C GLU A 23 2.50 0.15 11.59
N PHE A 24 2.07 0.62 10.41
CA PHE A 24 0.93 0.07 9.68
C PHE A 24 1.32 -0.65 8.38
N ASP A 25 2.60 -1.00 8.19
CA ASP A 25 3.09 -1.61 6.94
C ASP A 25 2.33 -2.89 6.56
N SER A 26 2.10 -3.76 7.53
CA SER A 26 1.49 -5.07 7.37
C SER A 26 -0.01 -4.95 7.10
N GLN A 27 -0.68 -4.02 7.77
CA GLN A 27 -2.10 -3.72 7.55
C GLN A 27 -2.31 -3.08 6.18
N ILE A 28 -1.39 -2.22 5.74
CA ILE A 28 -1.41 -1.68 4.39
C ILE A 28 -1.29 -2.81 3.36
N ALA A 29 -0.29 -3.69 3.47
CA ALA A 29 -0.14 -4.82 2.54
C ALA A 29 -1.40 -5.71 2.50
N ASN A 30 -1.96 -6.02 3.66
CA ASN A 30 -3.21 -6.77 3.78
C ASN A 30 -4.39 -6.05 3.11
N GLY A 31 -4.47 -4.73 3.19
CA GLY A 31 -5.50 -3.93 2.51
C GLY A 31 -5.46 -4.02 0.98
N PHE A 32 -4.28 -4.32 0.41
CA PHE A 32 -4.13 -4.65 -1.02
C PHE A 32 -4.29 -6.15 -1.32
N GLY A 33 -4.61 -6.98 -0.32
CA GLY A 33 -4.67 -8.44 -0.47
C GLY A 33 -3.31 -9.08 -0.73
N LYS A 34 -2.23 -8.41 -0.35
CA LYS A 34 -0.84 -8.86 -0.57
C LYS A 34 -0.16 -9.13 0.78
N LYS A 35 0.95 -9.86 0.72
CA LYS A 35 1.85 -10.04 1.87
C LYS A 35 3.03 -9.10 1.72
N LEU A 36 3.49 -8.53 2.82
CA LEU A 36 4.70 -7.73 2.86
C LEU A 36 5.92 -8.66 2.74
N VAL A 37 6.75 -8.46 1.72
CA VAL A 37 8.03 -9.16 1.52
C VAL A 37 9.12 -8.10 1.39
N ASP A 38 10.08 -8.09 2.30
CA ASP A 38 11.15 -7.07 2.35
C ASP A 38 10.62 -5.61 2.30
N ASN A 39 9.52 -5.36 3.03
CA ASN A 39 8.78 -4.08 3.07
C ASN A 39 8.05 -3.69 1.78
N GLY A 40 8.05 -4.56 0.76
CA GLY A 40 7.44 -4.31 -0.54
C GLY A 40 6.36 -5.32 -0.92
N PHE A 41 5.54 -4.95 -1.91
CA PHE A 41 4.64 -5.84 -2.62
C PHE A 41 4.25 -5.28 -3.99
N SER A 42 4.00 -6.18 -4.95
CA SER A 42 3.54 -5.82 -6.29
C SER A 42 2.02 -5.74 -6.37
N ALA A 43 1.52 -4.68 -7.00
CA ALA A 43 0.10 -4.39 -7.14
C ALA A 43 -0.27 -4.08 -8.60
N ASP A 44 -0.83 -5.09 -9.27
CA ASP A 44 -1.26 -5.03 -10.67
C ASP A 44 -2.46 -4.09 -10.85
N GLY A 45 -2.46 -3.30 -11.93
CA GLY A 45 -3.54 -2.38 -12.26
C GLY A 45 -3.62 -1.13 -11.38
N ILE A 46 -2.67 -0.92 -10.47
CA ILE A 46 -2.59 0.27 -9.63
C ILE A 46 -1.76 1.34 -10.35
N LEU A 47 -2.41 2.44 -10.73
CA LEU A 47 -1.81 3.56 -11.46
C LEU A 47 -2.14 4.92 -10.82
N SER A 48 -3.29 5.01 -10.16
CA SER A 48 -3.84 6.25 -9.61
C SER A 48 -3.73 6.28 -8.10
N ARG A 49 -2.76 7.02 -7.58
CA ARG A 49 -2.60 7.21 -6.13
C ARG A 49 -3.88 7.69 -5.44
N LYS A 50 -4.57 8.69 -6.01
CA LYS A 50 -5.77 9.30 -5.41
C LYS A 50 -6.95 8.33 -5.33
N LYS A 51 -7.14 7.49 -6.35
CA LYS A 51 -8.30 6.60 -6.45
C LYS A 51 -8.04 5.22 -5.83
N GLN A 52 -6.80 4.74 -5.92
CA GLN A 52 -6.49 3.33 -5.66
C GLN A 52 -5.56 3.13 -4.46
N VAL A 53 -4.68 4.08 -4.14
CA VAL A 53 -3.72 3.91 -3.04
C VAL A 53 -4.19 4.58 -1.75
N VAL A 54 -4.50 5.88 -1.82
CA VAL A 54 -4.87 6.68 -0.64
C VAL A 54 -6.08 6.11 0.09
N PRO A 55 -7.18 5.71 -0.58
CA PRO A 55 -8.34 5.16 0.11
C PRO A 55 -8.03 3.86 0.85
N ILE A 56 -7.29 2.93 0.22
CA ILE A 56 -6.94 1.63 0.81
C ILE A 56 -6.01 1.82 2.02
N VAL A 57 -4.96 2.64 1.88
CA VAL A 57 -4.04 2.95 2.99
C VAL A 57 -4.78 3.61 4.15
N THR A 58 -5.67 4.58 3.86
CA THR A 58 -6.45 5.27 4.89
C THR A 58 -7.37 4.31 5.63
N MET A 59 -8.03 3.41 4.90
CA MET A 59 -8.92 2.39 5.48
C MET A 59 -8.13 1.43 6.36
N ALA A 60 -7.03 0.87 5.87
CA ALA A 60 -6.17 -0.04 6.62
C ALA A 60 -5.67 0.58 7.94
N ILE A 61 -5.19 1.82 7.91
CA ILE A 61 -4.74 2.53 9.12
C ILE A 61 -5.91 2.83 10.06
N SER A 62 -7.07 3.22 9.54
CA SER A 62 -8.26 3.54 10.33
C SER A 62 -8.80 2.30 11.06
N GLU A 63 -8.83 1.14 10.38
CA GLU A 63 -9.24 -0.12 10.97
C GLU A 63 -8.25 -0.62 12.02
N ALA A 64 -6.95 -0.53 11.73
CA ALA A 64 -5.90 -0.92 12.67
C ALA A 64 -5.96 -0.13 13.99
N LYS A 65 -6.33 1.16 13.95
CA LYS A 65 -6.44 2.01 15.13
C LYS A 65 -7.72 1.82 15.95
N LYS A 66 -8.72 1.10 15.42
CA LYS A 66 -9.97 0.79 16.13
C LYS A 66 -9.88 -0.46 16.99
N MET A 67 -8.88 -1.30 16.74
CA MET A 67 -8.52 -2.46 17.56
C MET A 67 -7.70 -2.02 18.77
#